data_AF-A0A150N2Y3-F1
#
_entry.id   AF-A0A150N2Y3-F1
#
_cell.length_a   1.000
_cell.length_b   1.000
_cell.length_c   1.000
_cell.angle_alpha   90.00
_cell.angle_beta   90.00
_cell.angle_gamma   90.00
#
_symmetry.space_group_name_H-M   'P 1'
#
loop_
_entity.id
_entity.type
_entity.pdbx_description
1 polymer ?
#
loop_
_entity_poly.entity_id
_entity_poly.type
_entity_poly.pdbx_seq_one_letter_code
_entity_poly.pdbx_strand_id
1 'polypeptide(L)'
;MTRLMDQEQENLWDSVQILSQINAEKAKAVFKVTIEKSLQQLGITVPVFSTIRLSVPSTDRLSQLRQIEKKMREAYAHQEKEKAYEYLVDYIERLSQMTEDDPLVVRKKLLASLLNERYKRKPKWSAKRYRLSASLAPLLSKQVAAAYYTTSEVAKKLGLSDQTIRRMCEKGKFPGAYKTDGGHWRIPRKIFITTPEQDERAEEALQQIDIKNQKAGYVDEFDL
;
A
#
# COMPACT_ATOMS: atom_id res chain seq x y z
N MET A 1 12.10 -20.75 -21.85
CA MET A 1 12.74 -19.47 -21.48
C MET A 1 13.46 -19.54 -20.13
N THR A 2 12.90 -20.16 -19.09
CA THR A 2 13.51 -20.27 -17.74
C THR A 2 14.90 -20.91 -17.72
N ARG A 3 15.12 -22.06 -18.39
CA ARG A 3 16.42 -22.76 -18.39
C ARG A 3 17.62 -21.96 -18.94
N LEU A 4 17.41 -21.13 -19.96
CA LEU A 4 18.50 -20.33 -20.55
C LEU A 4 18.90 -19.17 -19.62
N MET A 5 17.91 -18.52 -18.99
CA MET A 5 18.16 -17.47 -18.00
C MET A 5 18.84 -18.02 -16.75
N ASP A 6 18.49 -19.24 -16.34
CA ASP A 6 19.16 -19.93 -15.24
C ASP A 6 20.63 -20.23 -15.59
N GLN A 7 20.92 -20.73 -16.79
CA GLN A 7 22.28 -21.03 -17.24
C GLN A 7 23.16 -19.77 -17.29
N GLU A 8 22.66 -18.65 -17.81
CA GLU A 8 23.38 -17.38 -17.80
C GLU A 8 23.68 -16.90 -16.37
N GLN A 9 22.73 -17.10 -15.46
CA GLN A 9 22.88 -16.68 -14.08
C GLN A 9 23.93 -17.53 -13.34
N GLU A 10 23.96 -18.84 -13.58
CA GLU A 10 25.01 -19.71 -13.05
C GLU A 10 26.40 -19.33 -13.61
N ASN A 11 26.50 -19.01 -14.90
CA ASN A 11 27.77 -18.57 -15.52
C ASN A 11 28.28 -17.25 -14.89
N LEU A 12 27.39 -16.34 -14.50
CA LEU A 12 27.76 -15.10 -13.80
C LEU A 12 28.28 -15.38 -12.39
N TRP A 13 27.68 -16.31 -11.67
CA TRP A 13 28.16 -16.75 -10.36
C TRP A 13 29.55 -17.39 -10.44
N ASP A 14 29.77 -18.24 -11.43
CA ASP A 14 31.07 -18.87 -11.65
C ASP A 14 32.12 -17.80 -12.03
N SER A 15 31.74 -16.78 -12.81
CA SER A 15 32.61 -15.65 -13.12
C SER A 15 33.01 -14.84 -11.88
N VAL A 16 32.08 -14.59 -10.95
CA VAL A 16 32.39 -13.92 -9.67
C VAL A 16 33.35 -14.75 -8.84
N GLN A 17 33.13 -16.07 -8.78
CA GLN A 17 33.97 -16.98 -8.02
C GLN A 17 35.40 -17.07 -8.57
N ILE A 18 35.56 -17.08 -9.90
CA ILE A 18 36.88 -17.07 -10.54
C ILE A 18 37.57 -15.72 -10.31
N LEU A 19 36.84 -14.61 -10.50
CA LEU A 19 37.42 -13.28 -10.37
C LEU A 19 37.79 -12.94 -8.93
N SER A 20 37.08 -13.47 -7.92
CA SER A 20 37.43 -13.22 -6.51
C SER A 20 38.81 -13.78 -6.14
N GLN A 21 39.29 -14.79 -6.87
CA GLN A 21 40.62 -15.39 -6.69
C GLN A 21 41.73 -14.64 -7.44
N ILE A 22 41.38 -13.86 -8.47
CA ILE A 22 42.34 -13.23 -9.39
C ILE A 22 42.43 -11.72 -9.18
N ASN A 23 41.29 -11.04 -9.07
CA ASN A 23 41.21 -9.59 -8.97
C ASN A 23 39.95 -9.17 -8.19
N ALA A 24 40.18 -8.74 -6.94
CA ALA A 24 39.15 -8.30 -6.01
C ALA A 24 38.26 -7.17 -6.58
N GLU A 25 38.83 -6.18 -7.24
CA GLU A 25 38.08 -5.04 -7.80
C GLU A 25 37.16 -5.46 -8.96
N LYS A 26 37.67 -6.29 -9.87
CA LYS A 26 36.86 -6.85 -10.95
C LYS A 26 35.77 -7.79 -10.42
N ALA A 27 36.09 -8.59 -9.39
CA ALA A 27 35.13 -9.46 -8.73
C ALA A 27 33.99 -8.66 -8.10
N LYS A 28 34.29 -7.54 -7.43
CA LYS A 28 33.30 -6.65 -6.83
C LYS A 28 32.35 -6.06 -7.87
N ALA A 29 32.88 -5.63 -9.02
CA ALA A 29 32.08 -5.10 -10.11
C ALA A 29 31.12 -6.15 -10.69
N VAL A 30 31.64 -7.34 -11.00
CA VAL A 30 30.81 -8.44 -11.54
C VAL A 30 29.81 -8.91 -10.50
N PHE A 31 30.20 -9.01 -9.23
CA PHE A 31 29.32 -9.40 -8.12
C PHE A 31 28.12 -8.45 -7.97
N LYS A 32 28.36 -7.15 -8.04
CA LYS A 32 27.30 -6.14 -8.04
C LYS A 32 26.31 -6.36 -9.19
N VAL A 33 26.82 -6.56 -10.40
CA VAL A 33 26.00 -6.80 -11.60
C VAL A 33 25.20 -8.11 -11.48
N THR A 34 25.82 -9.17 -10.95
CA THR A 34 25.15 -10.47 -10.74
C THR A 34 23.92 -10.30 -9.85
N ILE A 35 24.07 -9.60 -8.71
CA ILE A 35 22.96 -9.37 -7.78
C ILE A 35 21.86 -8.50 -8.39
N GLU A 36 22.22 -7.41 -9.09
CA GLU A 36 21.24 -6.56 -9.77
C GLU A 36 20.43 -7.37 -10.78
N LYS A 37 21.11 -8.23 -11.56
CA LYS A 37 20.47 -9.11 -12.55
C LYS A 37 19.55 -10.13 -11.86
N SER A 38 19.99 -10.77 -10.77
CA SER A 38 19.16 -11.71 -9.98
C SER A 38 17.83 -11.08 -9.57
N LEU A 39 17.90 -9.89 -8.98
CA LEU A 39 16.71 -9.19 -8.50
C LEU A 39 15.83 -8.77 -9.68
N GLN A 40 16.42 -8.26 -10.76
CA GLN A 40 15.68 -7.84 -11.94
C GLN A 40 14.95 -9.00 -12.63
N GLN A 41 15.57 -10.18 -12.71
CA GLN A 41 14.93 -11.40 -13.25
C GLN A 41 13.69 -11.80 -12.45
N LEU A 42 13.66 -11.52 -11.14
CA LEU A 42 12.51 -11.74 -10.27
C LEU A 42 11.49 -10.59 -10.33
N GLY A 43 11.68 -9.63 -11.24
CA GLY A 43 10.85 -8.44 -11.35
C GLY A 43 11.04 -7.49 -10.17
N ILE A 44 12.14 -7.57 -9.43
CA ILE A 44 12.46 -6.72 -8.29
C ILE A 44 13.49 -5.68 -8.73
N THR A 45 13.18 -4.40 -8.59
CA THR A 45 14.17 -3.32 -8.76
C THR A 45 14.48 -2.68 -7.43
N VAL A 46 15.76 -2.45 -7.19
CA VAL A 46 16.23 -1.82 -5.96
C VAL A 46 17.10 -0.63 -6.33
N PRO A 47 16.51 0.55 -6.56
CA PRO A 47 17.27 1.74 -7.00
C PRO A 47 18.46 2.08 -6.09
N VAL A 48 18.32 1.85 -4.78
CA VAL A 48 19.36 2.12 -3.77
C VAL A 48 20.56 1.17 -3.92
N PHE A 49 20.41 0.02 -4.57
CA PHE A 49 21.50 -0.95 -4.73
C PHE A 49 22.72 -0.39 -5.46
N SER A 50 22.49 0.49 -6.44
CA SER A 50 23.55 1.20 -7.17
C SER A 50 24.49 2.00 -6.25
N THR A 51 24.00 2.45 -5.09
CA THR A 51 24.74 3.28 -4.13
C THR A 51 25.45 2.50 -3.03
N ILE A 52 25.22 1.18 -2.93
CA ILE A 52 25.76 0.36 -1.85
C ILE A 52 27.18 -0.08 -2.18
N ARG A 53 28.08 0.04 -1.20
CA ARG A 53 29.47 -0.43 -1.30
C ARG A 53 29.56 -1.88 -0.83
N LEU A 54 29.67 -2.79 -1.79
CA LEU A 54 29.85 -4.21 -1.52
C LEU A 54 31.31 -4.50 -1.18
N SER A 55 31.56 -5.32 -0.18
CA SER A 55 32.87 -5.93 0.06
C SER A 55 33.03 -7.17 -0.83
N VAL A 56 34.27 -7.52 -1.18
CA VAL A 56 34.54 -8.78 -1.90
C VAL A 56 34.31 -9.92 -0.92
N PRO A 57 33.35 -10.83 -1.17
CA PRO A 57 33.00 -11.82 -0.19
C PRO A 57 33.93 -13.04 -0.26
N SER A 58 34.10 -13.72 0.88
CA SER A 58 34.74 -15.03 0.91
C SER A 58 33.95 -16.04 0.08
N THR A 59 34.64 -17.03 -0.47
CA THR A 59 34.06 -18.11 -1.28
C THR A 59 32.87 -18.82 -0.59
N ASP A 60 32.94 -18.98 0.73
CA ASP A 60 31.85 -19.57 1.51
C ASP A 60 30.59 -18.68 1.59
N ARG A 61 30.76 -17.35 1.68
CA ARG A 61 29.63 -16.42 1.67
C ARG A 61 28.97 -16.33 0.30
N LEU A 62 29.76 -16.45 -0.78
CA LEU A 62 29.25 -16.49 -2.16
C LEU A 62 28.38 -17.73 -2.40
N SER A 63 28.80 -18.90 -1.91
CA SER A 63 28.05 -20.16 -2.08
C SER A 63 26.71 -20.12 -1.34
N GLN A 64 26.68 -19.57 -0.12
CA GLN A 64 25.46 -19.39 0.66
C GLN A 64 24.46 -18.45 -0.03
N LEU A 65 24.94 -17.35 -0.61
CA LEU A 65 24.09 -16.39 -1.31
C LEU A 65 23.50 -17.00 -2.59
N ARG A 66 24.33 -17.73 -3.35
CA ARG A 66 23.91 -18.51 -4.54
C ARG A 66 22.84 -19.53 -4.19
N GLN A 67 22.97 -20.23 -3.05
CA GLN A 67 21.99 -21.23 -2.61
C GLN A 67 20.63 -20.61 -2.27
N ILE A 68 20.60 -19.44 -1.63
CA ILE A 68 19.34 -18.73 -1.34
C ILE A 68 18.68 -18.26 -2.62
N GLU A 69 19.46 -17.71 -3.55
CA GLU A 69 18.93 -17.27 -4.84
C GLU A 69 18.29 -18.42 -5.61
N LYS A 70 18.89 -19.61 -5.57
CA LYS A 70 18.31 -20.82 -6.16
C LYS A 70 16.97 -21.18 -5.49
N LYS A 71 16.92 -21.23 -4.16
CA LYS A 71 15.67 -21.50 -3.41
C LYS A 71 14.59 -20.46 -3.67
N MET A 72 14.99 -19.19 -3.77
CA MET A 72 14.10 -18.07 -4.09
C MET A 72 13.50 -18.25 -5.49
N ARG A 73 14.32 -18.56 -6.51
CA ARG A 73 13.86 -18.83 -7.88
C ARG A 73 12.92 -20.03 -7.94
N GLU A 74 13.24 -21.13 -7.27
CA GLU A 74 12.39 -22.32 -7.17
C GLU A 74 11.03 -21.97 -6.55
N ALA A 75 11.01 -21.24 -5.43
CA ALA A 75 9.77 -20.80 -4.79
C ALA A 75 8.92 -19.90 -5.71
N TYR A 76 9.54 -19.00 -6.47
CA TYR A 76 8.85 -18.21 -7.49
C TYR A 76 8.26 -19.07 -8.62
N ALA A 77 9.00 -20.07 -9.09
CA ALA A 77 8.54 -21.00 -10.13
C ALA A 77 7.34 -21.85 -9.64
N HIS A 78 7.34 -22.26 -8.37
CA HIS A 78 6.26 -23.01 -7.73
C HIS A 78 5.09 -22.15 -7.24
N GLN A 79 5.10 -20.84 -7.51
CA GLN A 79 4.09 -19.86 -7.04
C GLN A 79 3.96 -19.76 -5.50
N GLU A 80 4.94 -20.24 -4.74
CA GLU A 80 4.99 -20.16 -3.28
C GLU A 80 5.48 -18.77 -2.84
N LYS A 81 4.64 -17.76 -3.01
CA LYS A 81 5.01 -16.34 -2.83
C LYS A 81 5.55 -16.02 -1.42
N GLU A 82 4.98 -16.62 -0.38
CA GLU A 82 5.39 -16.37 1.00
C GLU A 82 6.83 -16.84 1.25
N LYS A 83 7.14 -18.10 0.94
CA LYS A 83 8.50 -18.64 0.99
C LYS A 83 9.48 -17.88 0.11
N ALA A 84 9.04 -17.44 -1.08
CA ALA A 84 9.88 -16.62 -1.96
C ALA A 84 10.28 -15.29 -1.29
N TYR A 85 9.38 -14.69 -0.50
CA TYR A 85 9.69 -13.49 0.29
C TYR A 85 10.55 -13.77 1.51
N GLU A 86 10.37 -14.90 2.18
CA GLU A 86 11.27 -15.33 3.25
C GLU A 86 12.71 -15.46 2.73
N TYR A 87 12.90 -16.14 1.59
CA TYR A 87 14.21 -16.24 0.95
C TYR A 87 14.75 -14.89 0.49
N LEU A 88 13.91 -13.96 0.04
CA LEU A 88 14.34 -12.60 -0.27
C LEU A 88 14.83 -11.85 0.98
N VAL A 89 14.17 -12.02 2.12
CA VAL A 89 14.60 -11.42 3.39
C VAL A 89 15.95 -12.02 3.83
N ASP A 90 16.08 -13.34 3.77
CA ASP A 90 17.35 -14.04 4.07
C ASP A 90 18.48 -13.57 3.14
N TYR A 91 18.16 -13.37 1.86
CA TYR A 91 19.11 -12.88 0.87
C TYR A 91 19.60 -11.46 1.21
N ILE A 92 18.68 -10.55 1.55
CA ILE A 92 19.01 -9.16 1.94
C ILE A 92 19.80 -9.13 3.24
N GLU A 93 19.45 -9.96 4.22
CA GLU A 93 20.17 -10.08 5.48
C GLU A 93 21.64 -10.43 5.23
N ARG A 94 21.90 -11.50 4.47
CA ARG A 94 23.27 -11.96 4.19
C ARG A 94 24.03 -11.00 3.30
N LEU A 95 23.34 -10.40 2.33
CA LEU A 95 23.93 -9.36 1.49
C LEU A 95 24.39 -8.15 2.34
N SER A 96 23.62 -7.76 3.35
CA SER A 96 23.98 -6.65 4.23
C SER A 96 25.26 -6.91 5.03
N GLN A 97 25.53 -8.16 5.39
CA GLN A 97 26.76 -8.58 6.07
C GLN A 97 28.01 -8.57 5.16
N MET A 98 27.80 -8.41 3.86
CA MET A 98 28.84 -8.36 2.82
C MET A 98 29.06 -6.93 2.33
N THR A 99 28.65 -5.92 3.09
CA THR A 99 28.85 -4.51 2.76
C THR A 99 29.90 -3.85 3.64
N GLU A 100 30.51 -2.78 3.13
CA GLU A 100 31.51 -2.00 3.87
C GLU A 100 30.86 -1.12 4.95
N ASP A 101 29.58 -0.77 4.76
CA ASP A 101 28.79 0.03 5.68
C ASP A 101 28.16 -0.84 6.79
N ASP A 102 27.58 -0.21 7.82
CA ASP A 102 26.85 -0.91 8.89
C ASP A 102 25.75 -1.82 8.31
N PRO A 103 25.82 -3.16 8.52
CA PRO A 103 24.85 -4.12 7.99
C PRO A 103 23.40 -3.76 8.34
N LEU A 104 23.13 -3.24 9.53
CA LEU A 104 21.79 -2.86 9.96
C LEU A 104 21.24 -1.68 9.15
N VAL A 105 22.11 -0.71 8.81
CA VAL A 105 21.75 0.46 8.02
C VAL A 105 21.49 0.06 6.57
N VAL A 106 22.35 -0.79 6.00
CA VAL A 106 22.20 -1.30 4.63
C VAL A 106 20.93 -2.13 4.49
N ARG A 107 20.67 -3.03 5.43
CA ARG A 107 19.43 -3.82 5.47
C ARG A 107 18.18 -2.94 5.48
N LYS A 108 18.14 -1.94 6.37
CA LYS A 108 17.01 -0.98 6.44
C LYS A 108 16.82 -0.23 5.13
N LYS A 109 17.92 0.24 4.52
CA LYS A 109 17.88 0.95 3.23
C LYS A 109 17.36 0.07 2.09
N LEU A 110 17.82 -1.18 2.01
CA LEU A 110 17.39 -2.15 1.00
C LEU A 110 15.90 -2.46 1.12
N LEU A 111 15.43 -2.79 2.33
CA LEU A 111 14.02 -3.05 2.59
C LEU A 111 13.16 -1.81 2.31
N ALA A 112 13.58 -0.62 2.77
CA ALA A 112 12.87 0.63 2.48
C ALA A 112 12.79 0.91 0.97
N SER A 113 13.87 0.66 0.22
CA SER A 113 13.90 0.81 -1.23
C SER A 113 12.94 -0.15 -1.92
N LEU A 114 12.89 -1.41 -1.49
CA LEU A 114 11.99 -2.42 -2.04
C LEU A 114 10.51 -2.07 -1.80
N LEU A 115 10.19 -1.62 -0.58
CA LEU A 115 8.83 -1.21 -0.21
C LEU A 115 8.40 0.04 -0.98
N ASN A 116 9.30 1.03 -1.10
CA ASN A 116 9.04 2.27 -1.86
C ASN A 116 8.88 2.00 -3.37
N GLU A 117 9.68 1.10 -3.93
CA GLU A 117 9.57 0.72 -5.34
C GLU A 117 8.23 0.05 -5.64
N ARG A 118 7.75 -0.85 -4.75
CA ARG A 118 6.41 -1.43 -4.87
C ARG A 118 5.29 -0.39 -4.76
N TYR A 119 5.50 0.63 -3.94
CA TYR A 119 4.57 1.76 -3.85
C TYR A 119 4.53 2.57 -5.15
N LYS A 120 5.68 2.83 -5.78
CA LYS A 120 5.81 3.56 -7.06
C LYS A 120 5.36 2.76 -8.29
N ARG A 121 5.53 1.43 -8.27
CA ARG A 121 5.13 0.49 -9.34
C ARG A 121 3.67 0.12 -9.32
N LYS A 122 2.88 0.58 -8.33
CA LYS A 122 1.45 0.69 -8.58
C LYS A 122 1.31 1.54 -9.85
N PRO A 123 0.58 1.07 -10.88
CA PRO A 123 0.33 1.94 -12.01
C PRO A 123 -0.16 3.26 -11.44
N LYS A 124 0.32 4.39 -11.98
CA LYS A 124 -0.57 5.53 -12.12
C LYS A 124 -1.76 4.94 -12.86
N TRP A 125 -2.75 4.44 -12.13
CA TRP A 125 -4.10 4.41 -12.63
C TRP A 125 -4.31 5.85 -13.03
N SER A 126 -4.17 6.08 -14.33
CA SER A 126 -5.27 6.63 -15.10
C SER A 126 -6.53 6.52 -14.25
N ALA A 127 -7.10 7.67 -13.95
CA ALA A 127 -8.44 7.83 -13.43
C ALA A 127 -9.48 7.26 -14.44
N LYS A 128 -9.31 6.01 -14.87
CA LYS A 128 -10.10 5.31 -15.86
C LYS A 128 -10.27 3.86 -15.45
N ARG A 129 -11.27 3.67 -14.57
CA ARG A 129 -12.27 2.61 -14.60
C ARG A 129 -11.72 1.17 -14.67
N TYR A 130 -11.49 0.59 -13.49
CA TYR A 130 -11.99 -0.76 -13.20
C TYR A 130 -13.16 -0.54 -12.21
N ARG A 131 -14.43 -0.77 -12.53
CA ARG A 131 -15.03 -2.09 -12.86
C ARG A 131 -14.25 -3.22 -12.18
N LEU A 132 -14.15 -3.14 -10.86
CA LEU A 132 -13.88 -4.32 -10.04
C LEU A 132 -15.15 -5.16 -10.02
N SER A 133 -14.95 -6.45 -10.22
CA SER A 133 -15.97 -7.50 -10.25
C SER A 133 -17.01 -7.35 -9.14
N ALA A 134 -18.26 -7.54 -9.51
CA ALA A 134 -19.46 -7.32 -8.70
C ALA A 134 -19.57 -8.20 -7.42
N SER A 135 -18.53 -8.93 -7.01
CA SER A 135 -18.58 -9.90 -5.91
C SER A 135 -17.73 -9.57 -4.68
N LEU A 136 -16.78 -8.62 -4.73
CA LEU A 136 -15.88 -8.32 -3.59
C LEU A 136 -15.99 -6.87 -3.04
N ALA A 137 -16.78 -6.02 -3.68
CA ALA A 137 -17.08 -4.66 -3.22
C ALA A 137 -17.75 -4.56 -1.81
N PRO A 138 -18.54 -5.54 -1.31
CA PRO A 138 -19.25 -5.36 -0.04
C PRO A 138 -18.35 -5.42 1.22
N LEU A 139 -17.18 -6.07 1.14
CA LEU A 139 -16.37 -6.39 2.33
C LEU A 139 -15.38 -5.28 2.71
N LEU A 140 -14.72 -4.64 1.75
CA LEU A 140 -13.78 -3.54 2.04
C LEU A 140 -14.47 -2.19 2.27
N SER A 141 -15.68 -1.96 1.71
CA SER A 141 -16.41 -0.73 1.95
C SER A 141 -16.95 -0.65 3.39
N LYS A 142 -17.27 -1.79 4.01
CA LYS A 142 -17.88 -1.83 5.34
C LYS A 142 -16.95 -1.35 6.47
N GLN A 143 -15.64 -1.59 6.34
CA GLN A 143 -14.66 -1.22 7.39
C GLN A 143 -14.17 0.24 7.31
N VAL A 144 -14.09 0.84 6.12
CA VAL A 144 -13.67 2.25 5.97
C VAL A 144 -14.86 3.21 5.95
N ALA A 145 -16.05 2.78 5.50
CA ALA A 145 -17.29 3.56 5.63
C ALA A 145 -17.78 3.67 7.09
N ALA A 146 -17.25 2.85 8.01
CA ALA A 146 -17.63 2.88 9.41
C ALA A 146 -17.10 4.12 10.18
N ALA A 147 -16.09 4.83 9.67
CA ALA A 147 -15.43 5.89 10.44
C ALA A 147 -15.91 7.33 10.14
N TYR A 148 -16.55 7.56 8.99
CA TYR A 148 -16.97 8.90 8.54
C TYR A 148 -18.42 8.90 8.04
N TYR A 149 -19.08 10.03 8.21
CA TYR A 149 -20.36 10.39 7.58
C TYR A 149 -20.12 11.27 6.36
N THR A 150 -21.03 11.15 5.39
CA THR A 150 -21.22 12.09 4.29
C THR A 150 -22.06 13.29 4.74
N THR A 151 -22.08 14.36 3.94
CA THR A 151 -22.90 15.54 4.25
C THR A 151 -24.39 15.22 4.28
N SER A 152 -24.84 14.29 3.43
CA SER A 152 -26.25 13.91 3.35
C SER A 152 -26.68 13.03 4.53
N GLU A 153 -25.79 12.19 5.07
CA GLU A 153 -26.05 11.46 6.32
C GLU A 153 -26.13 12.41 7.51
N VAL A 154 -25.20 13.38 7.60
CA VAL A 154 -25.24 14.41 8.65
C VAL A 154 -26.45 15.33 8.51
N ALA A 155 -26.86 15.64 7.28
CA ALA A 155 -28.06 16.43 6.98
C ALA A 155 -29.32 15.79 7.58
N LYS A 156 -29.52 14.48 7.34
CA LYS A 156 -30.62 13.72 7.96
C LYS A 156 -30.51 13.72 9.47
N LYS A 157 -29.33 13.36 9.99
CA LYS A 157 -29.07 13.28 11.43
C LYS A 157 -29.33 14.60 12.18
N LEU A 158 -29.09 15.74 11.54
CA LEU A 158 -29.30 17.07 12.13
C LEU A 158 -30.61 17.74 11.70
N GLY A 159 -31.41 17.13 10.82
CA GLY A 159 -32.60 17.75 10.24
C GLY A 159 -32.29 19.03 9.43
N LEU A 160 -31.12 19.10 8.79
CA LEU A 160 -30.65 20.27 8.03
C LEU A 160 -30.49 19.92 6.55
N SER A 161 -30.48 20.94 5.69
CA SER A 161 -30.17 20.71 4.26
C SER A 161 -28.69 20.37 4.04
N ASP A 162 -28.41 19.57 3.01
CA ASP A 162 -27.04 19.20 2.61
C ASP A 162 -26.16 20.44 2.35
N GLN A 163 -26.75 21.50 1.79
CA GLN A 163 -26.08 22.78 1.55
C GLN A 163 -25.67 23.47 2.87
N THR A 164 -26.53 23.43 3.89
CA THR A 164 -26.21 23.97 5.22
C THR A 164 -25.06 23.20 5.85
N ILE A 165 -25.05 21.86 5.74
CA ILE A 165 -23.95 21.03 6.24
C ILE A 165 -22.63 21.35 5.53
N ARG A 166 -22.63 21.53 4.20
CA ARG A 166 -21.43 21.94 3.45
C ARG A 166 -20.88 23.28 3.94
N ARG A 167 -21.74 24.28 4.12
CA ARG A 167 -21.36 25.59 4.68
C ARG A 167 -20.79 25.46 6.10
N MET A 168 -21.34 24.58 6.92
CA MET A 168 -20.83 24.29 8.27
C MET A 168 -19.44 23.64 8.22
N CYS A 169 -19.20 22.73 7.27
CA CYS A 169 -17.88 22.14 7.05
C CYS A 169 -16.84 23.19 6.64
N GLU A 170 -17.20 24.07 5.71
CA GLU A 170 -16.34 25.19 5.27
C GLU A 170 -16.00 26.15 6.40
N LYS A 171 -16.95 26.40 7.31
CA LYS A 171 -16.76 27.22 8.52
C LYS A 171 -16.07 26.47 9.67
N GLY A 172 -15.62 25.23 9.47
CA GLY A 172 -14.90 24.45 10.46
C GLY A 172 -15.75 24.02 11.67
N LYS A 173 -17.08 23.96 11.54
CA LYS A 173 -17.98 23.55 12.65
C LYS A 173 -17.88 22.06 12.99
N PHE A 174 -17.28 21.25 12.11
CA PHE A 174 -17.02 19.83 12.33
C PHE A 174 -15.50 19.58 12.43
N PRO A 175 -14.94 19.44 13.65
CA PRO A 175 -13.51 19.24 13.85
C PRO A 175 -13.00 17.95 13.19
N GLY A 176 -12.02 18.06 12.30
CA GLY A 176 -11.47 16.92 11.57
C GLY A 176 -12.31 16.49 10.36
N ALA A 177 -13.33 17.25 9.98
CA ALA A 177 -13.94 17.12 8.67
C ALA A 177 -12.96 17.56 7.58
N TYR A 178 -12.90 16.80 6.48
CA TYR A 178 -12.02 17.10 5.36
C TYR A 178 -12.73 16.89 4.02
N LYS A 179 -12.22 17.54 2.98
CA LYS A 179 -12.72 17.43 1.61
C LYS A 179 -11.85 16.44 0.85
N THR A 180 -12.47 15.47 0.17
CA THR A 180 -11.76 14.54 -0.72
C THR A 180 -11.37 15.24 -2.03
N ASP A 181 -10.46 14.64 -2.80
CA ASP A 181 -10.06 15.15 -4.12
C ASP A 181 -11.25 15.31 -5.09
N GLY A 182 -12.33 14.55 -4.89
CA GLY A 182 -13.59 14.67 -5.64
C GLY A 182 -14.54 15.76 -5.13
N GLY A 183 -14.11 16.59 -4.18
CA GLY A 183 -14.88 17.70 -3.63
C GLY A 183 -15.96 17.32 -2.62
N HIS A 184 -16.03 16.06 -2.20
CA HIS A 184 -16.99 15.60 -1.21
C HIS A 184 -16.43 15.73 0.21
N TRP A 185 -17.25 16.21 1.14
CA TRP A 185 -16.87 16.26 2.54
C TRP A 185 -17.00 14.88 3.22
N ARG A 186 -16.08 14.62 4.15
CA ARG A 186 -16.08 13.47 5.06
C ARG A 186 -16.03 13.99 6.48
N ILE A 187 -17.03 13.65 7.27
CA ILE A 187 -17.24 14.16 8.64
C ILE A 187 -17.03 13.00 9.61
N PRO A 188 -16.06 13.06 10.54
CA PRO A 188 -15.80 11.95 11.47
C PRO A 188 -17.03 11.59 12.31
N ARG A 189 -17.37 10.30 12.41
CA ARG A 189 -18.53 9.84 13.21
C ARG A 189 -18.39 10.17 14.70
N LYS A 190 -17.16 10.12 15.21
CA LYS A 190 -16.81 10.37 16.63
C LYS A 190 -17.19 11.74 17.17
N ILE A 191 -17.54 12.70 16.33
CA ILE A 191 -17.98 14.05 16.74
C ILE A 191 -19.42 14.00 17.26
N PHE A 192 -20.20 13.04 16.80
CA PHE A 192 -21.59 12.90 17.18
C PHE A 192 -21.73 11.98 18.38
N ILE A 193 -22.55 12.41 19.34
CA ILE A 193 -22.81 11.69 20.59
C ILE A 193 -23.91 10.63 20.38
N THR A 194 -24.81 10.84 19.40
CA THR A 194 -25.95 9.95 19.16
C THR A 194 -25.58 8.71 18.34
N THR A 195 -26.15 7.57 18.71
CA THR A 195 -26.01 6.29 18.02
C THR A 195 -26.90 6.24 16.77
N PRO A 196 -26.62 5.34 15.79
CA PRO A 196 -27.46 5.18 14.61
C PRO A 196 -28.94 4.89 14.94
N GLU A 197 -29.20 4.09 15.98
CA GLU A 197 -30.56 3.76 16.45
C GLU A 197 -31.30 4.96 17.05
N GLN A 198 -30.56 5.94 17.60
CA GLN A 198 -31.15 7.19 18.08
C GLN A 198 -31.48 8.12 16.91
N ASP A 199 -30.65 8.12 15.88
CA ASP A 199 -30.88 8.92 14.67
C ASP A 199 -32.11 8.43 13.90
N GLU A 200 -32.28 7.11 13.78
CA GLU A 200 -33.43 6.51 13.10
C GLU A 200 -34.74 6.85 13.81
N ARG A 201 -34.77 6.72 15.15
CA ARG A 201 -35.93 7.12 15.96
C ARG A 201 -36.25 8.62 15.84
N ALA A 202 -35.24 9.47 15.75
CA ALA A 202 -35.43 10.90 15.58
C ALA A 202 -36.01 11.22 14.19
N GLU A 203 -35.51 10.57 13.14
CA GLU A 203 -36.00 10.72 11.77
C GLU A 203 -37.46 10.27 11.65
N GLU A 204 -37.82 9.11 12.22
CA GLU A 204 -39.21 8.63 12.25
C GLU A 204 -40.13 9.65 12.93
N ALA A 205 -39.71 10.20 14.08
CA ALA A 205 -40.48 11.21 14.78
C ALA A 205 -40.68 12.48 13.93
N LEU A 206 -39.64 12.94 13.24
CA LEU A 206 -39.71 14.10 12.34
C LEU A 206 -40.64 13.84 11.15
N GLN A 207 -40.60 12.64 10.55
CA GLN A 207 -41.49 12.27 9.45
C GLN A 207 -42.95 12.22 9.88
N GLN A 208 -43.25 11.71 11.09
CA GLN A 208 -44.61 11.72 11.61
C GLN A 208 -45.12 13.14 11.85
N ILE A 209 -44.26 14.05 12.33
CA ILE A 209 -44.60 15.46 12.49
C ILE A 209 -44.88 16.10 11.12
N ASP A 210 -44.03 15.85 10.11
CA ASP A 210 -44.20 16.41 8.78
C ASP A 210 -45.50 15.92 8.10
N ILE A 211 -45.79 14.62 8.21
CA ILE A 211 -47.06 14.03 7.73
C ILE A 211 -48.26 14.67 8.44
N LYS A 212 -48.17 14.89 9.76
CA LYS A 212 -49.23 15.55 10.53
C LYS A 212 -49.42 17.00 10.07
N ASN A 213 -48.34 17.74 9.85
CA ASN A 213 -48.38 19.12 9.40
C ASN A 213 -48.96 19.24 7.99
N GLN A 214 -48.56 18.36 7.07
CA GLN A 214 -49.14 18.31 5.72
C GLN A 214 -50.64 18.00 5.73
N LYS A 215 -51.10 17.12 6.63
CA LYS A 215 -52.53 16.81 6.80
C LYS A 215 -53.32 17.93 7.48
N ALA A 216 -52.71 18.66 8.40
CA ALA A 216 -53.34 19.78 9.10
C ALA A 216 -53.51 21.02 8.21
N GLY A 217 -52.82 21.07 7.07
CA GLY A 217 -52.81 22.23 6.18
C GLY A 217 -51.92 23.35 6.73
N TYR A 218 -51.73 24.40 5.93
CA TYR A 218 -51.09 25.62 6.41
C TYR A 218 -52.03 26.28 7.42
N VAL A 219 -51.55 26.49 8.64
CA VAL A 219 -52.20 27.42 9.57
C VAL A 219 -51.93 28.80 8.99
N ASP A 220 -52.95 29.40 8.40
CA ASP A 220 -52.89 30.81 8.01
C ASP A 220 -52.88 31.63 9.30
N GLU A 221 -51.80 32.38 9.52
CA GLU A 221 -51.60 33.23 10.70
C GLU A 221 -52.60 34.40 10.74
N PHE A 222 -53.41 34.57 9.69
CA PHE A 222 -54.47 35.56 9.56
C PHE A 222 -55.89 35.01 9.78
N ASP A 223 -56.04 33.72 10.14
CA ASP A 223 -57.32 33.08 10.49
C ASP A 223 -57.48 32.97 12.03
N LEU A 224 -57.47 34.14 12.71
CA LEU A 224 -57.73 34.32 14.15
C LEU A 224 -58.96 35.20 14.40
#